data_AF-A0A1G3USA1-F1
#
_entry.id   AF-A0A1G3USA1-F1
#
_cell.length_a   1.000
_cell.length_b   1.000
_cell.length_c   1.000
_cell.angle_alpha   90.00
_cell.angle_beta   90.00
_cell.angle_gamma   90.00
#
_symmetry.space_group_name_H-M   'P 1'
#
loop_
_entity.id
_entity.type
_entity.pdbx_description
1 polymer ?
#
loop_
_entity_poly.entity_id
_entity_poly.type
_entity_poly.pdbx_seq_one_letter_code
_entity_poly.pdbx_strand_id
1 'polypeptide(L)'
;MARTVITKSGRTLTEADVERLADEAERGYDLSTWVHRRGRPPLEAGLDEPSPRIAVRVPASLHRRVMSQAAAEGRSVSEVVRDLLEAYVEPRPVVSTRRRPT
;
A
#
# COMPACT_ATOMS: atom_id res chain seq x y z
N MET A 1 29.80 4.67 -29.23
CA MET A 1 28.43 4.22 -28.89
C MET A 1 27.86 5.25 -27.93
N ALA A 2 26.74 5.90 -28.25
CA ALA A 2 26.14 6.90 -27.36
C ALA A 2 25.62 6.22 -26.08
N ARG A 3 25.77 6.89 -24.92
CA ARG A 3 25.34 6.32 -23.64
C ARG A 3 23.81 6.25 -23.57
N THR A 4 23.30 5.16 -23.01
CA THR A 4 21.87 4.98 -22.74
C THR A 4 21.65 4.55 -21.29
N VAL A 5 20.49 4.92 -20.73
CA VAL A 5 20.06 4.52 -19.39
C VAL A 5 18.63 3.98 -19.41
N ILE A 6 18.34 2.98 -18.59
CA ILE A 6 17.01 2.36 -18.52
C ILE A 6 16.33 2.81 -17.23
N THR A 7 15.13 3.37 -17.34
CA THR A 7 14.34 3.78 -16.17
C THR A 7 13.75 2.57 -15.44
N LYS A 8 13.27 2.76 -14.21
CA LYS A 8 12.54 1.73 -13.45
C LYS A 8 11.33 1.16 -14.20
N SER A 9 10.71 1.94 -15.09
CA SER A 9 9.59 1.50 -15.92
C SER A 9 10.03 0.78 -17.21
N GLY A 10 11.33 0.55 -17.41
CA GLY A 10 11.89 -0.08 -18.60
C GLY A 10 12.07 0.86 -19.80
N ARG A 11 11.89 2.17 -19.64
CA ARG A 11 12.08 3.14 -20.73
C ARG A 11 13.56 3.42 -20.93
N THR A 12 14.05 3.26 -22.16
CA THR A 12 15.42 3.64 -22.52
C THR A 12 15.48 5.14 -22.80
N LEU A 13 16.44 5.84 -22.19
CA LEU A 13 16.76 7.23 -22.45
C LEU A 13 18.15 7.31 -23.08
N THR A 14 18.28 8.14 -24.11
CA THR A 14 19.56 8.50 -24.72
C THR A 14 20.24 9.62 -23.93
N GLU A 15 21.53 9.85 -24.18
CA GLU A 15 22.25 11.00 -23.63
C GLU A 15 21.57 12.34 -23.99
N ALA A 16 21.05 12.47 -25.21
CA ALA A 16 20.30 13.65 -25.64
C ALA A 16 18.97 13.82 -24.88
N ASP A 17 18.30 12.72 -24.52
CA ASP A 17 17.11 12.78 -23.67
C ASP A 17 17.44 13.28 -22.27
N VAL A 18 18.58 12.84 -21.72
CA VAL A 18 19.04 13.25 -20.39
C VAL A 18 19.40 14.74 -20.38
N GLU A 19 20.16 15.20 -21.38
CA GLU A 19 20.53 16.62 -21.52
C GLU A 19 19.29 17.51 -21.63
N ARG A 20 18.34 17.13 -22.51
CA ARG A 20 17.09 17.87 -22.69
C ARG A 20 16.29 17.97 -21.38
N LEU A 21 16.24 16.89 -20.60
CA LEU A 21 15.55 16.87 -19.31
C LEU A 21 16.29 17.70 -18.25
N ALA A 22 17.62 17.75 -18.30
CA ALA A 22 18.43 18.59 -17.42
C ALA A 22 18.17 20.07 -17.73
N ASP A 23 18.27 20.48 -19.00
CA ASP A 23 17.99 21.85 -19.43
C ASP A 23 16.56 22.28 -19.07
N GLU A 24 15.59 21.37 -19.19
CA GLU A 24 14.20 21.61 -18.80
C GLU A 24 14.07 21.88 -17.30
N ALA A 25 14.75 21.11 -16.46
CA ALA A 25 14.73 21.30 -15.03
C ALA A 25 15.45 22.60 -14.61
N GLU A 26 16.58 22.93 -15.23
CA GLU A 26 17.38 24.13 -14.92
C GLU A 26 16.69 25.43 -15.33
N ARG A 27 15.92 25.42 -16.43
CA ARG A 27 15.06 26.56 -16.81
C ARG A 27 13.94 26.83 -15.79
N GLY A 28 13.60 25.84 -14.97
CA GLY A 28 12.51 25.89 -14.01
C GLY A 28 11.15 25.57 -14.64
N TYR A 29 10.23 25.09 -13.81
CA TYR A 29 8.86 24.76 -14.19
C TYR A 29 7.90 25.89 -13.83
N ASP A 30 7.00 26.25 -14.74
CA ASP A 30 5.89 27.14 -14.44
C ASP A 30 4.84 26.40 -13.58
N LEU A 31 4.82 26.71 -12.29
CA LEU A 31 3.90 26.11 -11.33
C LEU A 31 2.53 26.81 -11.29
N SER A 32 2.31 27.88 -12.06
CA SER A 32 1.01 28.59 -12.09
C SER A 32 -0.13 27.70 -12.59
N THR A 33 0.19 26.72 -13.42
CA THR A 33 -0.74 25.71 -13.96
C THR A 33 -0.73 24.40 -13.17
N TRP A 34 0.06 24.30 -12.11
CA TRP A 34 0.21 23.07 -11.35
C TRP A 34 -1.05 22.78 -10.54
N VAL A 35 -1.64 21.60 -10.78
CA VAL A 35 -2.77 21.09 -10.01
C VAL A 35 -2.26 20.12 -8.96
N HIS A 36 -2.60 20.36 -7.70
CA HIS A 36 -2.30 19.42 -6.62
C HIS A 36 -2.92 18.06 -6.92
N ARG A 37 -2.07 17.05 -7.15
CA ARG A 37 -2.55 15.67 -7.23
C ARG A 37 -2.93 15.24 -5.83
N ARG A 38 -4.23 14.98 -5.61
CA ARG A 38 -4.70 14.32 -4.39
C ARG A 38 -3.83 13.08 -4.16
N GLY A 39 -3.44 12.87 -2.90
CA GLY A 39 -2.70 11.68 -2.50
C GLY A 39 -3.46 10.39 -2.80
N ARG A 40 -2.89 9.25 -2.40
CA ARG A 40 -3.60 7.96 -2.49
C ARG A 40 -4.97 8.10 -1.82
N PRO A 41 -6.08 7.76 -2.51
CA PRO A 41 -7.40 7.77 -1.89
C PRO A 41 -7.44 6.92 -0.60
N PRO A 42 -8.25 7.30 0.40
CA PRO A 42 -8.49 6.47 1.57
C PRO A 42 -9.10 5.12 1.15
N LEU A 43 -8.93 4.10 2.00
CA LEU A 43 -9.51 2.77 1.79
C LEU A 43 -11.04 2.81 1.77
N GLU A 44 -11.64 3.74 2.51
CA GLU A 44 -13.09 3.96 2.55
C GLU A 44 -13.43 5.17 1.68
N ALA A 45 -14.04 4.91 0.52
CA ALA A 45 -14.42 5.94 -0.43
C ALA A 45 -15.59 6.78 0.11
N GLY A 46 -15.48 8.10 0.03
CA GLY A 46 -16.55 9.02 0.43
C GLY A 46 -16.51 9.46 1.90
N LEU A 47 -15.54 8.97 2.68
CA LEU A 47 -15.22 9.53 3.99
C LEU A 47 -14.02 10.47 3.87
N ASP A 48 -14.10 11.62 4.55
CA ASP A 48 -12.98 12.56 4.67
C ASP A 48 -11.92 12.09 5.69
N GLU A 49 -12.08 10.89 6.25
CA GLU A 49 -11.17 10.34 7.23
C GLU A 49 -9.97 9.63 6.58
N PRO A 50 -8.74 9.90 7.06
CA PRO A 50 -7.56 9.19 6.60
C PRO A 50 -7.62 7.73 7.04
N SER A 51 -7.06 6.81 6.24
CA SER A 51 -6.90 5.41 6.67
C SER A 51 -5.79 5.29 7.72
N PRO A 52 -6.11 5.01 9.01
CA PRO A 52 -5.10 4.93 10.06
C PRO A 52 -4.16 3.74 9.83
N ARG A 53 -2.90 3.90 10.27
CA ARG A 53 -1.89 2.83 10.18
C ARG A 53 -1.74 2.12 11.53
N ILE A 54 -1.86 0.79 11.51
CA ILE A 54 -1.56 -0.08 12.64
C ILE A 54 -0.20 -0.72 12.40
N ALA A 55 0.81 -0.38 13.21
CA ALA A 55 2.17 -0.92 13.10
C ALA A 55 2.46 -1.88 14.26
N VAL A 56 2.63 -3.18 13.95
CA VAL A 56 2.85 -4.24 14.94
C VAL A 56 4.05 -5.10 14.52
N ARG A 57 4.88 -5.50 15.49
CA ARG A 57 5.96 -6.46 15.25
C ARG A 57 5.45 -7.89 15.40
N VAL A 58 5.84 -8.75 14.47
CA VAL A 58 5.54 -10.19 14.50
C VAL A 58 6.83 -11.00 14.38
N PRO A 59 6.85 -12.26 14.85
CA PRO A 59 7.97 -13.17 14.59
C PRO A 59 8.24 -13.31 13.09
N ALA A 60 9.51 -13.35 12.70
CA ALA A 60 9.90 -13.44 11.28
C ALA A 60 9.35 -14.70 10.58
N SER A 61 9.23 -15.81 11.31
CA SER A 61 8.63 -17.05 10.82
C SER A 61 7.14 -16.89 10.51
N LEU A 62 6.39 -16.17 11.36
CA LEU A 62 4.98 -15.88 11.14
C LEU A 62 4.81 -14.99 9.91
N HIS A 63 5.60 -13.92 9.79
CA HIS A 63 5.56 -13.02 8.64
C HIS A 63 5.74 -13.78 7.31
N ARG A 64 6.74 -14.67 7.23
CA ARG A 64 6.97 -15.49 6.03
C ARG A 64 5.79 -16.41 5.70
N ARG A 65 5.22 -17.06 6.71
CA ARG A 65 4.05 -17.94 6.52
C ARG A 65 2.84 -17.18 6.02
N VAL A 66 2.54 -16.01 6.61
CA VAL A 66 1.43 -15.15 6.18
C VAL A 66 1.65 -14.67 4.74
N MET A 67 2.86 -14.21 4.40
CA MET A 67 3.17 -13.80 3.03
C MET A 67 2.98 -14.94 2.02
N SER A 68 3.50 -16.13 2.33
CA SER A 68 3.39 -17.29 1.44
C SER A 68 1.94 -17.70 1.22
N GLN A 69 1.15 -17.71 2.28
CA GLN A 69 -0.25 -18.12 2.19
C GLN A 69 -1.11 -17.06 1.49
N ALA A 70 -0.94 -15.78 1.82
CA ALA A 70 -1.63 -14.70 1.12
C ALA A 70 -1.34 -14.73 -0.39
N ALA A 71 -0.07 -14.94 -0.78
CA ALA A 71 0.30 -15.08 -2.19
C ALA A 71 -0.37 -16.30 -2.86
N ALA A 72 -0.45 -17.43 -2.18
CA ALA A 72 -1.14 -18.63 -2.69
C ALA A 72 -2.66 -18.39 -2.86
N GLU A 73 -3.25 -17.55 -2.02
CA GLU A 73 -4.66 -17.14 -2.09
C GLU A 73 -4.91 -15.98 -3.08
N GLY A 74 -3.86 -15.40 -3.68
CA GLY A 74 -3.98 -14.22 -4.55
C GLY A 74 -4.30 -12.92 -3.81
N ARG A 75 -4.06 -12.88 -2.50
CA ARG A 75 -4.41 -11.79 -1.58
C ARG A 75 -3.18 -11.03 -1.12
N SER A 76 -3.36 -9.78 -0.69
CA SER A 76 -2.29 -9.04 -0.03
C SER A 76 -2.27 -9.30 1.48
N VAL A 77 -1.12 -9.18 2.13
CA VAL A 77 -1.03 -9.28 3.61
C VAL A 77 -1.92 -8.24 4.29
N SER A 78 -2.01 -7.03 3.73
CA SER A 78 -2.87 -5.97 4.27
C SER A 78 -4.35 -6.32 4.22
N GLU A 79 -4.78 -7.05 3.19
CA GLU A 79 -6.16 -7.54 3.05
C GLU A 79 -6.45 -8.61 4.10
N VAL A 80 -5.57 -9.61 4.23
CA VAL A 80 -5.70 -10.65 5.27
C VAL A 80 -5.78 -10.03 6.68
N VAL A 81 -4.93 -9.04 6.98
CA VAL A 81 -4.95 -8.35 8.28
C VAL A 81 -6.24 -7.56 8.48
N ARG A 82 -6.75 -6.90 7.44
CA ARG A 82 -8.02 -6.16 7.54
C ARG A 82 -9.18 -7.08 7.89
N ASP A 83 -9.33 -8.19 7.17
CA ASP A 83 -10.39 -9.16 7.42
C ASP A 83 -10.31 -9.76 8.84
N LEU A 84 -9.09 -10.05 9.31
CA LEU A 84 -8.90 -10.55 10.67
C LEU A 84 -9.29 -9.52 11.74
N LEU A 85 -9.05 -8.23 11.48
CA LEU A 85 -9.44 -7.15 12.39
C LEU A 85 -10.95 -6.92 12.36
N GLU A 86 -11.58 -6.98 11.19
CA GLU A 86 -13.04 -6.94 11.03
C GLU A 86 -13.70 -8.11 11.80
N ALA A 87 -13.21 -9.34 11.59
CA ALA A 87 -13.70 -10.51 12.31
C ALA A 87 -13.44 -10.44 13.83
N TYR A 88 -12.37 -9.76 14.26
CA TYR A 88 -12.06 -9.59 15.69
C TYR A 88 -13.06 -8.70 16.42
N VAL A 89 -13.62 -7.69 15.73
CA VAL A 89 -14.62 -6.78 16.32
C VAL A 89 -16.05 -7.30 16.20
N GLU A 90 -16.28 -8.41 15.48
CA GLU A 90 -17.59 -9.05 15.43
C GLU A 90 -17.99 -9.65 16.80
N PRO A 91 -19.26 -9.45 17.24
CA PRO A 91 -19.73 -10.00 18.51
C PRO A 91 -19.67 -11.53 18.49
N ARG A 92 -18.84 -12.11 19.36
CA ARG A 92 -18.90 -13.55 19.59
C ARG A 92 -20.14 -13.89 20.41
N PRO A 93 -20.96 -14.89 20.02
CA PRO A 93 -22.06 -15.34 20.84
C PRO A 93 -21.52 -15.83 22.19
N VAL A 94 -21.98 -15.21 23.27
CA VAL A 94 -21.71 -15.66 24.63
C VAL A 94 -22.47 -16.97 24.80
N VAL A 95 -21.77 -18.09 24.74
CA VAL A 95 -22.33 -19.38 25.15
C VAL A 95 -22.53 -19.32 26.66
N SER A 96 -23.74 -18.97 27.09
CA SER A 96 -24.08 -19.03 28.51
C SER A 96 -24.13 -20.51 28.90
N THR A 97 -23.08 -21.02 29.51
CA THR A 97 -23.13 -22.32 30.19
C THR A 97 -23.95 -22.12 31.46
N ARG A 98 -25.28 -22.13 31.36
CA ARG A 98 -26.12 -22.32 32.55
C ARG A 98 -25.91 -23.76 33.01
N ARG A 99 -24.97 -23.96 33.93
CA ARG A 99 -24.96 -25.17 34.76
C ARG A 99 -26.22 -25.11 35.62
N ARG A 100 -27.14 -26.04 35.41
CA ARG A 100 -28.28 -26.29 36.30
C ARG A 100 -27.71 -26.92 37.58
N PRO A 101 -27.85 -26.31 38.76
CA PRO A 101 -27.56 -27.02 39.99
C PRO A 101 -28.65 -28.07 40.21
N THR A 102 -28.22 -29.30 40.48
CA THR A 102 -29.04 -30.42 40.97
C THR A 102 -29.35 -30.24 42.44
#